data_AF-L8G159-F1
#
_entry.id   AF-L8G159-F1
#
_cell.length_a   1.000
_cell.length_b   1.000
_cell.length_c   1.000
_cell.angle_alpha   90.00
_cell.angle_beta   90.00
_cell.angle_gamma   90.00
#
_symmetry.space_group_name_H-M   'P 1'
#
loop_
_entity.id
_entity.type
_entity.pdbx_description
1 polymer ?
#
loop_
_entity_poly.entity_id
_entity_poly.type
_entity_poly.pdbx_seq_one_letter_code
_entity_poly.pdbx_strand_id
1 'polypeptide(L)'
;MTSGTAFSQRDAGKMLTSTSVASLILNAPRRYGVPGDKYHYDNSLPTIVSLLIERRSGLVIEAFARKYLFHPLGVINYTWTRMHEDSVDGAPFVLPSGGLNMTLTDLAKVGELLLGGGEYRGNRIVSADYIEATTKSQTNRVIIHMGISLILMREAGM
;
A
#
# COMPACT_ATOMS: atom_id res chain seq x y z
N MET A 1 5.19 7.85 -2.76
CA MET A 1 4.21 8.85 -2.30
C MET A 1 4.70 10.24 -2.72
N THR A 2 4.46 10.60 -3.99
CA THR A 2 4.98 11.82 -4.64
C THR A 2 3.86 12.66 -5.24
N SER A 3 2.64 12.53 -4.70
CA SER A 3 1.43 13.18 -5.20
C SER A 3 1.39 14.70 -5.00
N GLY A 4 2.25 15.24 -4.12
CA GLY A 4 2.26 16.65 -3.72
C GLY A 4 1.20 17.03 -2.68
N THR A 5 0.33 16.09 -2.26
CA THR A 5 -0.72 16.37 -1.27
C THR A 5 -0.14 16.58 0.14
N ALA A 6 -0.79 17.44 0.92
CA ALA A 6 -0.43 17.71 2.31
C ALA A 6 -1.01 16.68 3.31
N PHE A 7 -1.67 15.62 2.84
CA PHE A 7 -2.29 14.64 3.71
C PHE A 7 -1.22 13.84 4.45
N SER A 8 -1.31 13.79 5.78
CA SER A 8 -0.29 13.18 6.65
C SER A 8 -0.86 12.05 7.50
N GLN A 9 0.01 11.35 8.24
CA GLN A 9 -0.43 10.35 9.23
C GLN A 9 -1.40 10.94 10.27
N ARG A 10 -1.26 12.23 10.63
CA ARG A 10 -2.14 12.92 11.57
C ARG A 10 -3.57 13.09 11.03
N ASP A 11 -3.72 13.06 9.71
CA ASP A 11 -5.00 13.22 9.03
C ASP A 11 -5.73 11.88 8.83
N ALA A 12 -5.10 10.74 9.11
CA ALA A 12 -5.71 9.42 8.95
C ALA A 12 -7.01 9.27 9.76
N GLY A 13 -7.09 9.92 10.93
CA GLY A 13 -8.31 9.97 11.73
C GLY A 13 -9.51 10.60 11.00
N LYS A 14 -9.27 11.53 10.07
CA LYS A 14 -10.32 12.12 9.24
C LYS A 14 -10.88 11.13 8.21
N MET A 15 -10.08 10.17 7.75
CA MET A 15 -10.56 9.12 6.84
C MET A 15 -11.48 8.15 7.57
N LEU A 16 -11.14 7.77 8.81
CA LEU A 16 -11.93 6.82 9.60
C LEU A 16 -13.38 7.26 9.75
N THR A 17 -13.64 8.57 9.90
CA THR A 17 -14.97 9.11 10.20
C THR A 17 -15.69 9.73 9.02
N SER A 18 -15.03 9.90 7.87
CA SER A 18 -15.62 10.52 6.68
C SER A 18 -16.47 9.54 5.90
N THR A 19 -17.60 10.01 5.37
CA THR A 19 -18.49 9.31 4.42
C THR A 19 -18.24 9.73 2.97
N SER A 20 -17.23 10.57 2.72
CA SER A 20 -16.79 10.97 1.39
C SER A 20 -15.26 11.12 1.35
N VAL A 21 -14.56 10.02 1.58
CA VAL A 21 -13.09 9.96 1.72
C VAL A 21 -12.40 10.37 0.43
N ALA A 22 -12.93 10.01 -0.75
CA ALA A 22 -12.36 10.46 -2.02
C ALA A 22 -12.33 11.99 -2.13
N SER A 23 -13.44 12.66 -1.81
CA SER A 23 -13.55 14.12 -1.85
C SER A 23 -12.64 14.78 -0.82
N LEU A 24 -12.56 14.22 0.39
CA LEU A 24 -11.65 14.67 1.43
C LEU A 24 -10.18 14.68 0.95
N ILE A 25 -9.75 13.62 0.27
CA ILE A 25 -8.37 13.45 -0.20
C ILE A 25 -8.10 14.35 -1.41
N LEU A 26 -9.00 14.38 -2.39
CA LEU A 26 -8.81 15.16 -3.62
C LEU A 26 -8.82 16.68 -3.37
N ASN A 27 -9.51 17.14 -2.33
CA ASN A 27 -9.53 18.54 -1.91
C ASN A 27 -8.41 18.90 -0.92
N ALA A 28 -7.54 17.95 -0.56
CA ALA A 28 -6.42 18.24 0.33
C ALA A 28 -5.46 19.28 -0.30
N PRO A 29 -4.94 20.24 0.49
CA PRO A 29 -3.98 21.22 -0.03
C PRO A 29 -2.76 20.54 -0.66
N ARG A 30 -2.24 21.11 -1.75
CA ARG A 30 -0.96 20.66 -2.34
C ARG A 30 0.16 21.54 -1.82
N ARG A 31 1.05 20.99 -0.99
CA ARG A 31 2.10 21.75 -0.29
C ARG A 31 3.52 21.29 -0.59
N TYR A 32 3.69 20.16 -1.30
CA TYR A 32 5.01 19.56 -1.51
C TYR A 32 5.49 19.61 -2.96
N GLY A 33 5.01 20.59 -3.75
CA GLY A 33 5.38 20.76 -5.16
C GLY A 33 4.38 20.13 -6.11
N VAL A 34 4.75 20.05 -7.39
CA VAL A 34 3.92 19.33 -8.38
C VAL A 34 4.10 17.81 -8.22
N PRO A 35 3.15 16.99 -8.70
CA PRO A 35 3.29 15.53 -8.63
C PRO A 35 4.62 15.05 -9.24
N GLY A 36 5.37 14.26 -8.49
CA GLY A 36 6.69 13.75 -8.86
C GLY A 36 7.87 14.48 -8.21
N ASP A 37 7.70 15.73 -7.75
CA ASP A 37 8.82 16.57 -7.28
C ASP A 37 9.46 16.07 -5.98
N LYS A 38 8.63 15.75 -4.98
CA LYS A 38 9.09 15.42 -3.63
C LYS A 38 8.37 14.20 -3.08
N TYR A 39 9.13 13.36 -2.37
CA TYR A 39 8.56 12.32 -1.54
C TYR A 39 7.98 12.91 -0.26
N HIS A 40 6.73 12.55 0.06
CA HIS A 40 6.08 12.85 1.32
C HIS A 40 5.22 11.66 1.72
N TYR A 41 5.42 11.13 2.93
CA TYR A 41 4.63 9.98 3.39
C TYR A 41 3.16 10.38 3.60
N ASP A 42 2.26 9.67 2.92
CA ASP A 42 0.85 10.03 2.76
C ASP A 42 -0.02 8.76 2.84
N ASN A 43 -0.80 8.66 3.91
CA ASN A 43 -1.72 7.55 4.15
C ASN A 43 -3.00 7.60 3.30
N SER A 44 -3.29 8.70 2.62
CA SER A 44 -4.51 8.81 1.81
C SER A 44 -4.43 8.08 0.47
N LEU A 45 -3.23 7.99 -0.11
CA LEU A 45 -3.05 7.48 -1.46
C LEU A 45 -3.44 6.00 -1.62
N PRO A 46 -3.10 5.09 -0.68
CA PRO A 46 -3.61 3.71 -0.71
C PRO A 46 -5.14 3.63 -0.74
N THR A 47 -5.84 4.57 -0.09
CA THR A 47 -7.30 4.65 -0.11
C THR A 47 -7.83 4.97 -1.51
N ILE A 48 -7.25 5.96 -2.19
CA ILE A 48 -7.65 6.28 -3.58
C ILE A 48 -7.42 5.08 -4.50
N VAL A 49 -6.27 4.41 -4.41
CA VAL A 49 -5.99 3.21 -5.21
C VAL A 49 -7.01 2.10 -4.92
N SER A 50 -7.34 1.88 -3.65
CA SER A 50 -8.30 0.84 -3.25
C SER A 50 -9.72 1.14 -3.73
N LEU A 51 -10.18 2.39 -3.64
CA LEU A 51 -11.47 2.82 -4.20
C LEU A 51 -11.53 2.61 -5.71
N LEU A 52 -10.42 2.85 -6.44
CA LEU A 52 -10.34 2.57 -7.88
C LEU A 52 -10.41 1.06 -8.18
N ILE A 53 -9.74 0.24 -7.38
CA ILE A 53 -9.79 -1.23 -7.50
C ILE A 53 -11.23 -1.70 -7.30
N GLU A 54 -11.93 -1.24 -6.25
CA GLU A 54 -13.32 -1.66 -6.04
C GLU A 54 -14.21 -1.24 -7.20
N ARG A 55 -14.15 0.04 -7.62
CA ARG A 55 -14.94 0.54 -8.76
C ARG A 55 -14.69 -0.23 -10.04
N ARG A 56 -13.44 -0.65 -10.29
CA ARG A 56 -13.09 -1.36 -11.53
C ARG A 56 -13.41 -2.85 -11.47
N SER A 57 -13.26 -3.47 -10.30
CA SER A 57 -13.45 -4.92 -10.13
C SER A 57 -14.88 -5.30 -9.75
N GLY A 58 -15.66 -4.37 -9.19
CA GLY A 58 -16.96 -4.65 -8.57
C GLY A 58 -16.86 -5.45 -7.27
N LEU A 59 -15.65 -5.66 -6.75
CA LEU A 59 -15.42 -6.36 -5.48
C LEU A 59 -15.07 -5.36 -4.39
N VAL A 60 -15.57 -5.58 -3.19
CA VAL A 60 -15.01 -4.93 -2.01
C VAL A 60 -13.52 -5.28 -1.88
N ILE A 61 -12.68 -4.35 -1.44
CA ILE A 61 -11.22 -4.46 -1.50
C ILE A 61 -10.72 -5.63 -0.67
N GLU A 62 -11.40 -5.93 0.43
CA GLU A 62 -11.12 -7.10 1.25
C GLU A 62 -11.38 -8.41 0.49
N ALA A 63 -12.45 -8.48 -0.31
CA ALA A 63 -12.74 -9.62 -1.16
C ALA A 63 -11.77 -9.73 -2.34
N PHE A 64 -11.34 -8.59 -2.90
CA PHE A 64 -10.29 -8.55 -3.92
C PHE A 64 -8.97 -9.10 -3.37
N ALA A 65 -8.50 -8.60 -2.22
CA ALA A 65 -7.30 -9.09 -1.55
C ALA A 65 -7.41 -10.57 -1.20
N ARG A 66 -8.57 -11.02 -0.70
CA ARG A 66 -8.82 -12.44 -0.44
C ARG A 66 -8.67 -13.28 -1.69
N LYS A 67 -9.32 -12.90 -2.80
CA LYS A 67 -9.32 -13.68 -4.04
C LYS A 67 -7.94 -13.78 -4.67
N TYR A 68 -7.21 -12.66 -4.75
CA TYR A 68 -5.99 -12.57 -5.56
C TYR A 68 -4.70 -12.73 -4.76
N LEU A 69 -4.73 -12.59 -3.43
CA LEU A 69 -3.52 -12.65 -2.59
C LEU A 69 -3.67 -13.57 -1.39
N PHE A 70 -4.64 -13.33 -0.50
CA PHE A 70 -4.71 -14.07 0.77
C PHE A 70 -5.09 -15.53 0.58
N HIS A 71 -6.09 -15.85 -0.26
CA HIS A 71 -6.48 -17.23 -0.50
C HIS A 71 -5.38 -18.06 -1.18
N PRO A 72 -4.70 -17.58 -2.25
CA PRO A 72 -3.55 -18.27 -2.83
C PRO A 72 -2.39 -18.49 -1.84
N LEU A 73 -2.22 -17.60 -0.85
CA LEU A 73 -1.24 -17.76 0.23
C LEU A 73 -1.76 -18.62 1.39
N GLY A 74 -3.04 -18.97 1.44
CA GLY A 74 -3.63 -19.63 2.60
C GLY A 74 -3.63 -18.75 3.86
N VAL A 75 -3.76 -17.44 3.69
CA VAL A 75 -4.00 -16.47 4.76
C VAL A 75 -5.50 -16.46 5.07
N ILE A 76 -5.85 -16.83 6.30
CA ILE A 76 -7.25 -17.02 6.72
C ILE A 76 -7.60 -16.24 8.00
N ASN A 77 -6.61 -15.81 8.77
CA ASN A 77 -6.81 -15.15 10.07
C ASN A 77 -6.35 -13.70 10.01
N TYR A 78 -7.24 -12.82 9.56
CA TYR A 78 -6.99 -11.39 9.56
C TYR A 78 -8.25 -10.58 9.89
N THR A 79 -8.05 -9.38 10.43
CA THR A 79 -9.11 -8.38 10.58
C THR A 79 -8.63 -7.08 9.95
N TRP A 80 -9.58 -6.24 9.53
CA TRP A 80 -9.26 -4.96 8.91
C TRP A 80 -10.14 -3.85 9.48
N THR A 81 -9.52 -2.82 10.03
CA THR A 81 -10.21 -1.62 10.53
C THR A 81 -11.14 -1.05 9.46
N ARG A 82 -12.39 -0.78 9.85
CA ARG A 82 -13.42 -0.18 8.99
C ARG A 82 -13.49 1.33 9.17
N MET A 83 -13.89 2.01 8.10
CA MET A 83 -14.15 3.44 8.02
C MET A 83 -15.65 3.70 7.80
N HIS A 84 -16.09 4.95 7.89
CA HIS A 84 -17.47 5.35 7.61
C HIS A 84 -17.80 5.51 6.11
N GLU A 85 -16.80 5.43 5.23
CA GLU A 85 -17.01 5.37 3.77
C GLU A 85 -17.71 4.06 3.39
N ASP A 86 -18.66 4.14 2.46
CA ASP A 86 -19.28 2.94 1.89
C ASP A 86 -18.39 2.31 0.82
N SER A 87 -18.28 0.99 0.86
CA SER A 87 -17.70 0.17 -0.19
C SER A 87 -18.68 0.01 -1.37
N VAL A 88 -18.24 -0.61 -2.47
CA VAL A 88 -19.08 -0.84 -3.66
C VAL A 88 -20.34 -1.66 -3.41
N ASP A 89 -20.44 -2.37 -2.29
CA ASP A 89 -21.62 -3.14 -1.87
C ASP A 89 -22.45 -2.43 -0.78
N GLY A 90 -22.07 -1.21 -0.38
CA GLY A 90 -22.72 -0.45 0.69
C GLY A 90 -22.29 -0.83 2.12
N ALA A 91 -21.37 -1.78 2.30
CA ALA A 91 -20.79 -2.07 3.61
C ALA A 91 -19.68 -1.07 3.98
N PRO A 92 -19.33 -0.90 5.27
CA PRO A 92 -18.21 -0.07 5.68
C PRO A 92 -16.88 -0.50 5.02
N PHE A 93 -16.28 0.43 4.28
CA PHE A 93 -14.99 0.28 3.59
C PHE A 93 -13.85 0.13 4.60
N VAL A 94 -12.77 -0.58 4.23
CA VAL A 94 -11.61 -0.80 5.11
C VAL A 94 -10.62 0.36 5.04
N LEU A 95 -9.79 0.58 6.06
CA LEU A 95 -8.68 1.54 6.01
C LEU A 95 -7.48 0.93 5.26
N PRO A 96 -7.18 1.23 3.99
CA PRO A 96 -6.18 0.43 3.24
C PRO A 96 -4.74 0.81 3.56
N SER A 97 -4.52 1.97 4.18
CA SER A 97 -3.21 2.47 4.60
C SER A 97 -2.73 1.91 5.95
N GLY A 98 -3.52 1.07 6.61
CA GLY A 98 -3.24 0.55 7.95
C GLY A 98 -4.34 -0.37 8.46
N GLY A 99 -4.37 -0.67 9.76
CA GLY A 99 -5.50 -1.39 10.37
C GLY A 99 -5.69 -2.86 9.97
N LEU A 100 -4.85 -3.40 9.08
CA LEU A 100 -4.76 -4.84 8.83
C LEU A 100 -4.04 -5.51 9.99
N ASN A 101 -4.74 -6.39 10.70
CA ASN A 101 -4.17 -7.23 11.74
C ASN A 101 -4.17 -8.67 11.22
N MET A 102 -3.05 -9.37 11.34
CA MET A 102 -2.91 -10.76 10.93
C MET A 102 -1.87 -11.47 11.79
N THR A 103 -1.86 -12.80 11.76
CA THR A 103 -0.84 -13.58 12.48
C THR A 103 0.55 -13.37 11.87
N LEU A 104 1.60 -13.50 12.68
CA LEU A 104 2.98 -13.46 12.18
C LEU A 104 3.22 -14.54 11.12
N THR A 105 2.63 -15.73 11.31
CA THR A 105 2.71 -16.83 10.36
C THR A 105 2.09 -16.45 9.01
N ASP A 106 0.94 -15.79 9.00
CA ASP A 106 0.31 -15.34 7.76
C ASP A 106 1.11 -14.21 7.09
N LEU A 107 1.70 -13.30 7.88
CA LEU A 107 2.57 -12.25 7.35
C LEU A 107 3.85 -12.83 6.73
N ALA A 108 4.43 -13.87 7.34
CA ALA A 108 5.62 -14.54 6.82
C ALA A 108 5.40 -15.13 5.41
N LYS A 109 4.17 -15.57 5.08
CA LYS A 109 3.82 -16.07 3.75
C LYS A 109 3.90 -14.98 2.68
N VAL A 110 3.53 -13.74 3.02
CA VAL A 110 3.73 -12.58 2.15
C VAL A 110 5.22 -12.32 1.96
N GLY A 111 6.03 -12.45 3.01
CA GLY A 111 7.50 -12.37 2.92
C GLY A 111 8.10 -13.43 1.99
N GLU A 112 7.69 -14.69 2.14
CA GLU A 112 8.10 -15.80 1.26
C GLU A 112 7.72 -15.53 -0.21
N LEU A 113 6.51 -15.03 -0.47
CA LEU A 113 6.08 -14.65 -1.82
C LEU A 113 6.99 -13.59 -2.45
N LEU A 114 7.38 -12.57 -1.69
CA LEU A 114 8.26 -11.50 -2.17
C LEU A 114 9.68 -12.03 -2.43
N LEU A 115 10.23 -12.84 -1.52
CA LEU A 115 11.54 -13.48 -1.69
C LEU A 115 11.57 -14.47 -2.85
N GLY A 116 10.44 -15.13 -3.12
CA GLY A 116 10.24 -16.04 -4.25
C GLY A 116 9.97 -15.35 -5.58
N GLY A 117 10.13 -14.02 -5.69
CA GLY A 117 9.90 -13.32 -6.96
C GLY A 117 8.45 -13.41 -7.46
N GLY A 118 7.50 -13.47 -6.53
CA GLY A 118 6.07 -13.58 -6.82
C GLY A 118 5.55 -15.01 -6.89
N GLU A 119 6.38 -15.99 -6.57
CA GLU A 119 5.99 -17.39 -6.40
C GLU A 119 5.91 -17.79 -4.92
N TYR A 120 4.88 -18.55 -4.57
CA TYR A 120 4.73 -19.16 -3.25
C TYR A 120 4.45 -20.65 -3.42
N ARG A 121 5.35 -21.50 -2.90
CA ARG A 121 5.24 -22.97 -2.93
C ARG A 121 4.91 -23.55 -4.32
N GLY A 122 5.61 -23.09 -5.36
CA GLY A 122 5.42 -23.56 -6.74
C GLY A 122 4.28 -22.85 -7.51
N ASN A 123 3.53 -21.96 -6.86
CA ASN A 123 2.42 -21.24 -7.48
C ASN A 123 2.77 -19.76 -7.66
N ARG A 124 2.78 -19.29 -8.91
CA ARG A 124 2.97 -17.87 -9.23
C ARG A 124 1.69 -17.08 -8.93
N ILE A 125 1.77 -16.20 -7.94
CA ILE A 125 0.65 -15.34 -7.51
C ILE A 125 0.83 -13.93 -8.09
N VAL A 126 2.08 -13.46 -8.18
CA VAL A 126 2.45 -12.16 -8.74
C VAL A 126 3.51 -12.38 -9.83
N SER A 127 3.44 -11.66 -10.94
CA SER A 127 4.45 -11.76 -12.00
C SER A 127 5.83 -11.31 -11.49
N ALA A 128 6.89 -11.99 -11.91
CA ALA A 128 8.26 -11.64 -11.55
C ALA A 128 8.60 -10.19 -11.96
N ASP A 129 8.22 -9.80 -13.18
CA ASP A 129 8.42 -8.44 -13.68
C ASP A 129 7.79 -7.38 -12.78
N TYR A 130 6.62 -7.66 -12.20
CA TYR A 130 5.97 -6.75 -11.25
C TYR A 130 6.72 -6.67 -9.92
N ILE A 131 7.20 -7.80 -9.39
CA ILE A 131 8.02 -7.80 -8.17
C ILE A 131 9.32 -7.03 -8.41
N GLU A 132 9.99 -7.26 -9.53
CA GLU A 132 11.19 -6.52 -9.90
C GLU A 132 10.90 -5.01 -10.07
N ALA A 133 9.82 -4.66 -10.78
CA ALA A 133 9.45 -3.27 -11.00
C ALA A 133 9.12 -2.55 -9.69
N THR A 134 8.39 -3.18 -8.77
CA THR A 134 7.94 -2.56 -7.51
C THR A 134 9.00 -2.51 -6.42
N THR A 135 10.08 -3.29 -6.54
CA THR A 135 11.22 -3.27 -5.62
C THR A 135 12.36 -2.35 -6.06
N LYS A 136 12.27 -1.79 -7.27
CA LYS A 136 13.16 -0.69 -7.72
C LYS A 136 12.80 0.63 -7.05
N SER A 137 13.75 1.56 -7.06
CA SER A 137 13.50 2.92 -6.56
C SER A 137 12.43 3.62 -7.41
N GLN A 138 11.33 4.04 -6.78
CA GLN A 138 10.21 4.75 -7.42
C GLN A 138 10.30 6.27 -7.27
N THR A 139 11.41 6.76 -6.73
CA THR A 139 11.67 8.18 -6.51
C THR A 139 13.03 8.48 -7.09
N ASN A 140 13.18 9.60 -7.79
CA ASN A 140 14.52 10.11 -8.10
C ASN A 140 15.29 10.27 -6.78
N ARG A 141 16.58 9.89 -6.75
CA ARG A 141 17.46 10.04 -5.57
C ARG A 141 17.41 11.49 -5.09
N VAL A 142 16.53 11.80 -4.16
CA VAL A 142 16.76 12.87 -3.21
C VAL A 142 17.76 12.29 -2.24
N ILE A 143 18.96 12.87 -2.17
CA ILE A 143 19.91 12.58 -1.11
C ILE A 143 19.21 12.95 0.19
N ILE A 144 18.52 12.00 0.81
CA ILE A 144 18.12 12.11 2.18
C ILE A 144 19.40 11.83 2.96
N HIS A 145 20.07 12.89 3.38
CA HIS A 145 21.13 12.81 4.40
C HIS A 145 20.47 12.46 5.75
N MET A 146 19.89 11.27 5.83
CA MET A 146 19.61 10.60 7.10
C MET A 146 20.53 9.40 7.14
N GLY A 147 21.61 9.54 7.91
CA GLY A 147 22.61 8.52 8.09
C GLY A 147 21.97 7.20 8.50
N ILE A 148 22.03 6.23 7.59
CA ILE A 148 22.61 4.89 7.73
C ILE A 148 23.02 4.51 6.30
N SER A 149 24.16 5.05 5.88
CA SER A 149 24.88 4.54 4.70
C SER A 149 26.33 4.36 5.12
N LEU A 150 26.54 3.32 5.91
CA LEU A 150 27.84 2.71 6.09
C LEU A 150 27.60 1.22 6.31
N ILE A 151 28.41 0.40 5.65
CA ILE A 151 28.32 -1.07 5.55
C ILE A 151 27.45 -1.53 4.38
N LEU A 152 28.03 -1.45 3.17
CA LEU A 152 27.98 -2.51 2.12
C LEU A 152 28.63 -2.09 0.79
N MET A 153 29.28 -0.92 0.71
CA MET A 153 30.11 -0.55 -0.45
C MET A 153 31.62 -0.52 -0.12
N ARG A 154 32.12 -1.53 0.60
CA ARG A 154 33.57 -1.72 0.76
C ARG A 154 34.05 -3.16 0.60
N GLU A 155 33.30 -3.96 -0.17
CA GLU A 155 33.77 -5.26 -0.68
C GLU A 155 33.28 -5.48 -2.12
N ALA A 156 33.82 -4.69 -3.05
CA ALA A 156 33.96 -5.06 -4.46
C ALA A 156 35.08 -4.18 -5.02
N GLY A 157 36.28 -4.74 -5.09
CA GLY A 157 37.48 -4.05 -5.53
C GLY A 157 37.47 -3.72 -7.01
N MET A 158 37.95 -2.52 -7.34
CA MET A 158 39.09 -2.25 -8.22
C MET A 158 39.41 -0.76 -8.14
#